data_AF-A0A1I3KRA2-F1
#
_entry.id   AF-A0A1I3KRA2-F1
#
_cell.length_a   1.000
_cell.length_b   1.000
_cell.length_c   1.000
_cell.angle_alpha   90.00
_cell.angle_beta   90.00
_cell.angle_gamma   90.00
#
_symmetry.space_group_name_H-M   'P 1'
#
loop_
_entity.id
_entity.type
_entity.pdbx_description
1 polymer ?
#
loop_
_entity_poly.entity_id
_entity_poly.type
_entity_poly.pdbx_seq_one_letter_code
_entity_poly.pdbx_strand_id
1 'polypeptide(L)' 'MGIEQLPKRITFEFTGEIRHGYPGEYWMGIDGLLRPVFVEKSDREWPIYRVVELEK' A
#
# COMPACT_ATOMS: atom_id res chain seq x y z
N MET A 1 -0.41 -29.70 -18.29
CA MET A 1 -1.41 -28.93 -17.53
C MET A 1 -0.66 -27.80 -16.84
N GLY A 2 -0.84 -26.56 -17.30
CA GLY A 2 -0.14 -25.40 -16.73
C GLY A 2 -0.71 -25.09 -15.35
N ILE A 3 0.17 -24.82 -14.39
CA ILE A 3 -0.25 -24.37 -13.06
C ILE A 3 -0.80 -22.97 -13.26
N GLU A 4 -2.12 -22.82 -13.19
CA GLU A 4 -2.78 -21.52 -13.27
C GLU A 4 -2.39 -20.74 -12.01
N GLN A 5 -1.43 -19.82 -12.17
CA GLN A 5 -0.92 -19.02 -11.07
C GLN A 5 -1.96 -17.92 -10.80
N LEU A 6 -2.82 -18.16 -9.80
CA LEU A 6 -3.81 -17.18 -9.37
C LEU A 6 -3.12 -15.84 -9.07
N PRO A 7 -3.74 -14.70 -9.41
CA PRO A 7 -3.17 -13.39 -9.12
C PRO A 7 -2.99 -13.26 -7.61
N LYS A 8 -1.76 -12.94 -7.18
CA LYS A 8 -1.46 -12.74 -5.76
C LYS A 8 -2.34 -11.63 -5.21
N ARG A 9 -3.18 -11.95 -4.23
CA ARG A 9 -3.99 -10.96 -3.54
C ARG A 9 -3.15 -10.29 -2.46
N ILE A 10 -3.19 -8.97 -2.44
CA ILE A 10 -2.64 -8.14 -1.37
C ILE A 10 -3.81 -7.38 -0.75
N THR A 11 -4.03 -7.59 0.54
CA THR A 11 -5.07 -6.87 1.29
C THR A 11 -4.41 -5.71 2.04
N PHE A 12 -5.00 -4.52 1.90
CA PHE A 12 -4.57 -3.32 2.58
C PHE A 12 -5.65 -2.83 3.54
N GLU A 13 -5.21 -2.30 4.67
CA GLU A 13 -6.09 -1.70 5.67
C GLU A 13 -5.70 -0.24 5.90
N PHE A 14 -6.69 0.65 5.91
CA PHE A 14 -6.48 2.05 6.28
C PHE A 14 -6.18 2.15 7.77
N THR A 15 -5.09 2.84 8.15
CA THR A 15 -4.65 2.92 9.55
C THR A 15 -5.45 3.91 10.39
N GLY A 16 -6.27 4.76 9.77
CA GLY A 16 -6.93 5.90 10.45
C GLY A 16 -6.09 7.17 10.49
N GLU A 17 -4.85 7.12 9.99
CA GLU A 17 -3.90 8.23 10.05
C GLU A 17 -3.81 8.97 8.71
N ILE A 18 -3.76 10.29 8.77
CA ILE A 18 -3.38 11.17 7.66
C ILE A 18 -2.09 11.86 8.08
N ARG A 19 -0.96 11.50 7.46
CA ARG A 19 0.36 12.04 7.80
C ARG A 19 1.34 11.85 6.65
N HIS A 20 2.57 12.32 6.85
CA HIS A 20 3.69 11.94 5.98
C HIS A 20 3.96 10.44 6.09
N GLY A 21 4.18 9.81 4.93
CA GLY A 21 4.44 8.38 4.85
C GLY A 21 5.90 8.07 5.18
N TYR A 22 6.10 6.97 5.91
CA TYR A 22 7.43 6.42 6.23
C TYR A 22 7.75 5.18 5.39
N PRO A 23 9.04 4.86 5.19
CA PRO A 23 9.45 3.66 4.46
C PRO A 23 8.78 2.38 4.99
N GLY A 24 8.21 1.59 4.09
CA GLY A 24 7.47 0.35 4.42
C GLY A 24 5.94 0.53 4.52
N GLU A 25 5.46 1.76 4.39
CA GLU A 25 4.03 2.08 4.36
C GLU A 25 3.52 2.26 2.93
N TYR A 26 2.19 2.33 2.79
CA TYR A 26 1.52 2.57 1.52
C TYR A 26 0.61 3.78 1.61
N TRP A 27 0.53 4.55 0.54
CA TRP A 27 -0.43 5.64 0.39
C TRP A 27 -1.27 5.42 -0.87
N MET A 28 -2.50 5.91 -0.85
CA MET A 28 -3.40 5.84 -2.01
C MET A 28 -3.25 7.11 -2.84
N GLY A 29 -2.87 6.95 -4.10
CA GLY A 29 -2.82 8.07 -5.03
C GLY A 29 -4.19 8.54 -5.48
N ILE A 30 -4.20 9.71 -6.12
CA ILE A 30 -5.41 10.33 -6.67
C ILE A 30 -6.09 9.48 -7.74
N ASP A 31 -5.36 8.53 -8.31
CA ASP A 31 -5.82 7.54 -9.28
C ASP A 31 -6.35 6.25 -8.63
N GLY A 32 -6.44 6.21 -7.29
CA GLY A 32 -6.86 5.04 -6.53
C GLY A 32 -5.80 3.94 -6.43
N LEU A 33 -4.58 4.15 -6.94
CA LEU A 33 -3.51 3.17 -6.86
C LEU A 33 -2.70 3.33 -5.57
N LEU A 34 -2.54 2.23 -4.85
CA LEU A 34 -1.65 2.15 -3.69
C LEU A 34 -0.19 2.11 -4.15
N ARG A 35 0.62 3.00 -3.57
CA ARG A 35 2.05 3.11 -3.87
C ARG A 35 2.85 2.95 -2.59
N PRO A 36 3.94 2.16 -2.61
CA PRO A 36 4.85 2.06 -1.49
C PRO A 36 5.60 3.37 -1.26
N VAL A 37 5.83 3.69 0.00
CA VAL A 37 6.75 4.74 0.41
C VAL A 37 8.16 4.17 0.44
N PHE A 38 9.02 4.64 -0.47
CA PHE A 38 10.44 4.23 -0.51
C PHE A 38 11.36 5.20 0.24
N VAL A 39 10.96 6.47 0.30
CA VAL A 39 11.65 7.58 0.97
C VAL A 39 10.57 8.39 1.68
N GLU A 40 10.90 8.94 2.85
CA GLU A 40 9.98 9.83 3.58
C GLU A 40 9.42 10.90 2.64
N LYS A 41 8.10 10.90 2.52
CA LYS A 41 7.36 11.84 1.67
C LYS A 41 6.89 12.99 2.56
N SER A 42 7.69 14.05 2.62
CA SER A 42 7.43 15.26 3.42
C SER A 42 6.74 16.39 2.64
N ASP A 43 6.39 16.15 1.38
CA ASP A 43 5.77 17.12 0.48
C ASP A 43 4.27 17.30 0.73
N ARG A 44 3.58 16.28 1.27
CA ARG A 44 2.15 16.31 1.56
C ARG A 44 1.74 15.14 2.47
N GLU A 45 0.70 15.36 3.29
CA GLU A 45 0.07 14.31 4.09
C GLU A 45 -0.93 13.47 3.27
N TRP A 46 -0.92 12.14 3.49
CA TRP A 46 -1.80 11.19 2.81
C TRP A 46 -2.42 10.20 3.81
N PRO A 47 -3.59 9.63 3.50
CA PRO A 47 -4.10 8.48 4.24
C PRO A 47 -3.13 7.30 4.14
N ILE A 48 -2.73 6.75 5.29
CA ILE A 48 -1.75 5.67 5.37
C ILE A 48 -2.45 4.31 5.39
N TYR A 49 -1.89 3.36 4.65
CA TYR A 49 -2.35 1.99 4.54
C TYR A 49 -1.23 1.02 4.91
N ARG A 50 -1.60 -0.09 5.53
CA ARG A 50 -0.70 -1.21 5.83
C ARG A 50 -1.12 -2.48 5.10
N VAL A 51 -0.16 -3.31 4.72
CA VAL A 51 -0.43 -4.65 4.20
C VAL A 51 -0.82 -5.55 5.36
N VAL A 52 -1.99 -6.18 5.29
CA VAL A 52 -2.50 -7.10 6.31
C VAL A 52 -2.48 -8.55 5.85
N GLU A 53 -2.46 -8.80 4.55
CA GLU A 53 -2.41 -10.15 3.99
C GLU A 53 -1.67 -10.15 2.67
N LEU A 54 -0.75 -11.11 2.52
CA LEU A 54 -0.03 -11.39 1.29
C LEU A 54 -0.23 -12.88 0.98
N GLU A 55 -1.14 -13.22 0.07
CA GLU A 55 -1.26 -14.61 -0.39
C GLU A 55 0.03 -15.01 -1.13
N LYS A 56 0.66 -16.10 -0.67
CA LYS A 56 1.97 -16.57 -1.14
C LYS A 56 1.91 -17.25 -2.50
#